data_AF-A0A2E0I0I2-F1
#
_entry.id   AF-A0A2E0I0I2-F1
#
_cell.length_a   1.000
_cell.length_b   1.000
_cell.length_c   1.000
_cell.angle_alpha   90.00
_cell.angle_beta   90.00
_cell.angle_gamma   90.00
#
_symmetry.space_group_name_H-M   'P 1'
#
loop_
_entity.id
_entity.type
_entity.pdbx_description
1 polymer ?
#
loop_
_entity_poly.entity_id
_entity_poly.type
_entity_poly.pdbx_seq_one_letter_code
_entity_poly.pdbx_strand_id
1 'polypeptide(L)' 'MYTIFNYLISFWTVVVMNCIQPVNWKYCYRVDQWLVPDIQEGWKHYTGEIVPYQTEKDYLNQDGLF' A
#
# COMPACT_ATOMS: atom_id res chain seq x y z
N MET A 1 -8.79 1.91 20.16
CA MET A 1 -9.09 0.76 19.29
C MET A 1 -10.30 1.09 18.40
N TYR A 2 -10.11 2.02 17.45
CA TYR A 2 -11.03 2.36 16.35
C TYR A 2 -10.28 2.43 15.01
N THR A 3 -8.96 2.24 15.03
CA THR A 3 -8.06 2.48 13.90
C THR A 3 -8.34 1.53 12.75
N ILE A 4 -8.47 0.22 13.01
CA ILE A 4 -8.77 -0.77 11.96
C ILE A 4 -10.11 -0.43 11.27
N PHE A 5 -11.15 -0.12 12.04
CA PHE A 5 -12.45 0.28 11.47
C PHE A 5 -12.34 1.56 10.64
N ASN A 6 -11.59 2.56 11.10
CA ASN A 6 -11.36 3.78 10.34
C ASN A 6 -10.64 3.50 9.01
N TYR A 7 -9.62 2.65 9.01
CA TYR A 7 -8.92 2.27 7.78
C TYR A 7 -9.82 1.50 6.81
N LEU A 8 -10.66 0.59 7.32
CA LEU A 8 -11.63 -0.14 6.49
C LEU A 8 -12.68 0.79 5.88
N ILE A 9 -13.21 1.74 6.65
CA ILE A 9 -14.16 2.74 6.16
C ILE A 9 -13.50 3.62 5.10
N SER A 10 -12.28 4.11 5.36
CA SER A 10 -11.54 4.93 4.39
C SER A 10 -11.22 4.18 3.10
N PHE A 11 -10.82 2.90 3.20
CA PHE A 11 -10.60 2.07 2.02
C PHE A 11 -11.89 1.90 1.21
N TRP A 12 -13.01 1.63 1.89
CA TRP A 12 -14.32 1.48 1.25
C TRP A 12 -14.75 2.74 0.50
N THR A 13 -14.67 3.90 1.15
CA THR A 13 -15.11 5.17 0.55
C THR A 13 -14.26 5.59 -0.64
N VAL A 14 -12.96 5.31 -0.62
CA VAL A 14 -12.05 5.68 -1.71
C VAL A 14 -12.05 4.62 -2.82
N VAL A 15 -11.83 3.36 -2.50
CA VAL A 15 -11.63 2.31 -3.52
C VAL A 15 -12.97 1.78 -4.01
N VAL A 16 -13.83 1.30 -3.12
CA VAL A 16 -15.05 0.59 -3.50
C VAL A 16 -16.05 1.53 -4.17
N MET A 17 -16.32 2.70 -3.57
CA MET A 17 -17.29 3.65 -4.13
C MET A 17 -16.84 4.22 -5.50
N ASN A 18 -15.54 4.44 -5.70
CA ASN A 18 -15.03 4.87 -7.01
C ASN A 18 -15.07 3.75 -8.06
N CYS A 19 -14.80 2.50 -7.66
CA CYS A 19 -14.75 1.38 -8.59
C CYS A 19 -16.13 0.85 -9.01
N ILE A 20 -17.20 1.19 -8.29
CA ILE A 20 -18.57 0.89 -8.70
C ILE A 20 -18.99 1.75 -9.92
N GLN A 21 -18.39 2.94 -10.08
CA GLN A 21 -18.74 3.84 -11.18
C GLN A 21 -18.14 3.36 -12.52
N PRO A 22 -18.94 3.19 -13.59
CA PRO A 22 -18.47 2.63 -14.86
C PRO A 22 -17.32 3.42 -15.50
N VAL A 23 -17.30 4.74 -15.31
CA VAL A 23 -16.27 5.65 -15.84
C VAL A 23 -14.87 5.38 -15.28
N ASN A 24 -14.78 4.77 -14.10
CA ASN A 24 -13.52 4.52 -13.39
C ASN A 24 -13.01 3.07 -13.53
N TRP A 25 -13.74 2.18 -14.20
CA TRP A 25 -13.35 0.77 -14.33
C TRP A 25 -11.99 0.56 -14.97
N LYS A 26 -11.61 1.44 -15.92
CA LYS A 26 -10.28 1.41 -16.56
C LYS A 26 -9.12 1.54 -15.57
N TYR A 27 -9.34 2.12 -14.39
CA TYR A 27 -8.34 2.23 -13.32
C TYR A 27 -8.48 1.10 -12.29
N CYS A 28 -9.69 0.59 -12.08
CA CYS A 28 -9.97 -0.40 -11.05
C CYS A 28 -9.75 -1.85 -11.47
N TYR A 29 -9.88 -2.18 -12.76
CA TYR A 29 -9.90 -3.59 -13.21
C TYR A 29 -8.57 -4.33 -12.97
N ARG A 30 -7.45 -3.62 -12.89
CA ARG A 30 -6.11 -4.20 -12.65
C ARG A 30 -5.76 -4.30 -11.18
N VAL A 31 -6.60 -4.99 -10.42
CA VAL A 31 -6.38 -5.25 -8.98
C VAL A 31 -5.03 -5.92 -8.73
N ASP A 32 -4.56 -6.72 -9.68
CA ASP A 32 -3.24 -7.36 -9.69
C ASP A 32 -2.07 -6.38 -9.67
N GLN A 33 -2.25 -5.17 -10.20
CA GLN A 33 -1.16 -4.19 -10.32
C GLN A 33 -1.03 -3.26 -9.12
N TRP A 34 -2.12 -3.01 -8.39
CA TRP A 34 -2.12 -2.06 -7.28
C TRP A 34 -2.43 -2.70 -5.93
N LEU A 35 -3.40 -3.63 -5.83
CA LEU A 35 -3.79 -4.18 -4.52
C LEU A 35 -2.89 -5.32 -4.07
N VAL A 36 -2.60 -6.25 -4.98
CA VAL A 36 -1.84 -7.46 -4.64
C VAL A 36 -0.41 -7.13 -4.18
N PRO A 37 0.37 -6.28 -4.89
CA PRO A 37 1.71 -5.91 -4.45
C PRO A 37 1.71 -5.20 -3.09
N ASP A 38 0.77 -4.27 -2.87
CA ASP A 38 0.65 -3.54 -1.59
C ASP A 38 0.35 -4.49 -0.41
N ILE A 39 -0.50 -5.49 -0.62
CA ILE A 39 -0.77 -6.52 0.41
C ILE A 39 0.48 -7.35 0.69
N GLN A 40 1.23 -7.73 -0.35
CA GLN A 40 2.48 -8.48 -0.17
C GLN A 40 3.53 -7.66 0.58
N GLU A 41 3.71 -6.40 0.22
CA GLU A 41 4.63 -5.48 0.91
C GLU A 41 4.20 -5.25 2.37
N GLY A 42 2.92 -4.99 2.60
CA GLY A 42 2.35 -4.85 3.94
C GLY A 42 2.54 -6.10 4.80
N TRP A 43 2.42 -7.30 4.21
CA TRP A 43 2.68 -8.57 4.89
C TRP A 43 4.15 -8.72 5.27
N LYS A 44 5.07 -8.35 4.39
CA LYS A 44 6.51 -8.38 4.66
C LYS A 44 6.90 -7.39 5.76
N HIS A 45 6.27 -6.22 5.81
CA HIS A 45 6.42 -5.29 6.93
C HIS A 45 5.86 -5.84 8.24
N TYR A 46 4.67 -6.47 8.19
CA TYR A 46 4.04 -7.06 9.37
C TYR A 46 4.86 -8.22 9.96
N THR A 47 5.45 -9.05 9.10
CA THR A 47 6.32 -10.17 9.51
C THR A 47 7.73 -9.73 9.93
N GLY A 48 8.10 -8.47 9.69
CA GLY A 48 9.42 -7.92 10.01
C GLY A 48 10.51 -8.31 9.02
N GLU A 49 10.15 -8.87 7.86
CA GLU A 49 11.10 -9.19 6.77
C GLU A 49 11.71 -7.92 6.18
N ILE A 50 10.95 -6.81 6.13
CA ILE A 50 11.42 -5.51 5.65
C ILE A 50 11.11 -4.43 6.68
N VAL A 51 12.10 -3.61 7.02
CA VAL A 51 11.92 -2.45 7.88
C VAL A 51 11.51 -1.24 7.02
N PRO A 52 10.60 -0.37 7.49
CA PRO A 52 10.30 0.87 6.79
C PRO A 52 11.58 1.67 6.51
N TYR A 53 11.68 2.20 5.29
CA TYR A 53 12.81 3.00 4.79
C TYR A 53 14.14 2.26 4.69
N GLN A 54 14.14 0.92 4.63
CA GLN A 54 15.37 0.15 4.53
C GLN A 54 16.16 0.53 3.26
N THR A 55 15.48 0.63 2.11
CA THR A 55 16.10 0.99 0.83
C THR A 55 16.73 2.38 0.87
N GLU A 56 16.03 3.37 1.42
CA GLU A 56 16.53 4.74 1.54
C GLU A 56 17.73 4.81 2.49
N LYS A 57 17.69 4.06 3.61
CA LYS A 57 18.85 3.95 4.52
C LYS A 57 20.05 3.34 3.81
N ASP A 58 19.83 2.26 3.08
CA ASP A 58 20.90 1.56 2.36
C ASP A 58 21.51 2.47 1.29
N TYR A 59 20.70 3.21 0.55
CA TYR A 59 21.13 4.22 -0.41
C TYR A 59 21.98 5.33 0.24
N LEU A 60 21.51 5.90 1.36
CA LEU A 60 22.24 6.95 2.10
C LEU A 60 23.58 6.46 2.66
N ASN A 61 23.64 5.20 3.12
CA ASN A 61 24.87 4.58 3.60
C ASN A 61 25.84 4.26 2.44
N GLN A 62 25.33 3.97 1.23
CA GLN A 62 26.14 3.68 0.05
C GLN A 62 26.81 4.93 -0.52
N ASP A 63 26.10 6.07 -0.51
CA ASP A 63 26.59 7.37 -0.99
C ASP A 63 27.53 8.09 0.02
N GLY A 64 27.84 7.46 1.16
CA GLY A 64 28.78 8.00 2.16
C GLY A 64 28.32 9.30 2.81
N LEU A 65 27.00 9.56 2.83
CA LEU A 65 26.40 10.74 3.45
C LEU A 65 26.29 10.65 4.98
N PHE A 66 26.82 9.57 5.58
CA PHE A 66 27.02 9.37 7.02
C PHE A 66 28.26 8.52 7.31
#